data_AF-A0A7X6RLK7-F1
#
_entry.id   AF-A0A7X6RLK7-F1
#
_cell.length_a   1.000
_cell.length_b   1.000
_cell.length_c   1.000
_cell.angle_alpha   90.00
_cell.angle_beta   90.00
_cell.angle_gamma   90.00
#
_symmetry.space_group_name_H-M   'P 1'
#
loop_
_entity.id
_entity.type
_entity.pdbx_description
1 polymer ?
#
loop_
_entity_poly.entity_id
_entity_poly.type
_entity_poly.pdbx_seq_one_letter_code
_entity_poly.pdbx_strand_id
1 'polypeptide(L)'
;MTTTATAAKPVKGLTLHVFRDTALSDCTNGGITARAQRVTLVGLCDFEFGGEPTRLPEWQLTPPSEDAPAVVAVVLDHFGGERNAFLVPVEIRDNELQRPHLYRLSHGGNFAGVSDSRFGSTLYRYLGYRPDVLRVHDRTE
;
A
#
# COMPACT_ATOMS: atom_id res chain seq x y z
N MET A 1 -18.90 23.86 28.21
CA MET A 1 -17.58 23.77 27.56
C MET A 1 -17.74 22.86 26.36
N THR A 2 -17.73 23.41 25.16
CA THR A 2 -17.98 22.65 23.92
C THR A 2 -16.62 22.25 23.38
N THR A 3 -16.24 20.98 23.55
CA THR A 3 -14.98 20.44 23.03
C THR A 3 -15.07 20.43 21.50
N THR A 4 -14.35 21.34 20.85
CA THR A 4 -14.25 21.36 19.38
C THR A 4 -13.43 20.14 18.96
N ALA A 5 -14.09 19.09 18.51
CA ALA A 5 -13.41 17.94 17.92
C ALA A 5 -12.60 18.45 16.71
N THR A 6 -11.27 18.33 16.78
CA THR A 6 -10.41 18.65 15.64
C THR A 6 -10.72 17.64 14.56
N ALA A 7 -11.27 18.09 13.43
CA ALA A 7 -11.58 17.19 12.32
C ALA A 7 -10.31 16.45 11.88
N ALA A 8 -10.39 15.11 11.81
CA ALA A 8 -9.28 14.29 11.37
C ALA A 8 -8.86 14.70 9.95
N LYS A 9 -7.55 14.87 9.72
CA LYS A 9 -7.03 15.23 8.41
C LYS A 9 -7.35 14.11 7.41
N PRO A 10 -7.79 14.45 6.17
CA PRO A 10 -8.11 13.45 5.17
C PRO A 10 -6.88 12.60 4.83
N VAL A 11 -7.10 11.30 4.63
CA VAL A 11 -6.06 10.38 4.20
C VAL A 11 -5.63 10.72 2.78
N LYS A 12 -4.31 10.81 2.57
CA LYS A 12 -3.70 11.01 1.26
C LYS A 12 -2.58 9.99 1.05
N GLY A 13 -2.14 9.87 -0.18
CA GLY A 13 -1.10 8.93 -0.56
C GLY A 13 -0.39 9.32 -1.85
N LEU A 14 0.60 8.50 -2.19
CA LEU A 14 1.36 8.59 -3.42
C LEU A 14 0.70 7.69 -4.47
N THR A 15 0.37 8.25 -5.62
CA THR A 15 -0.20 7.47 -6.73
C THR A 15 0.86 6.57 -7.35
N LEU A 16 0.59 5.27 -7.40
CA LEU A 16 1.41 4.28 -8.09
C LEU A 16 0.68 3.78 -9.34
N HIS A 17 1.44 3.38 -10.35
CA HIS A 17 0.93 2.74 -11.56
C HIS A 17 0.98 1.22 -11.42
N VAL A 18 -0.10 0.55 -11.82
CA VAL A 18 -0.20 -0.92 -11.78
C VAL A 18 0.34 -1.51 -13.07
N PHE A 19 1.34 -2.36 -12.95
CA PHE A 19 1.89 -3.18 -14.02
C PHE A 19 1.27 -4.58 -13.95
N ARG A 20 0.65 -5.00 -15.05
CA ARG A 20 -0.05 -6.27 -15.19
C ARG A 20 0.34 -6.94 -16.50
N ASP A 21 0.41 -8.26 -16.51
CA ASP A 21 0.58 -9.01 -17.75
C ASP A 21 -0.77 -9.06 -18.48
N THR A 22 -0.82 -8.51 -19.69
CA THR A 22 -2.04 -8.49 -20.52
C THR A 22 -2.28 -9.82 -21.26
N ALA A 23 -1.31 -10.74 -21.27
CA ALA A 23 -1.46 -12.07 -21.86
C ALA A 23 -2.15 -13.07 -20.93
N LEU A 24 -2.21 -12.77 -19.63
CA LEU A 24 -2.86 -13.60 -18.62
C LEU A 24 -4.28 -13.08 -18.32
N SER A 25 -5.16 -14.00 -17.91
CA SER A 25 -6.44 -13.62 -17.31
C SER A 25 -6.24 -13.02 -15.92
N ASP A 26 -7.31 -12.49 -15.29
CA ASP A 26 -7.23 -11.99 -13.92
C ASP A 26 -6.83 -13.08 -12.92
N CYS A 27 -5.58 -13.01 -12.45
CA CYS A 27 -5.04 -13.90 -11.42
C CYS A 27 -5.26 -13.38 -9.99
N THR A 28 -5.82 -12.18 -9.82
CA THR A 28 -6.18 -11.60 -8.51
C THR A 28 -7.52 -12.08 -7.99
N ASN A 29 -8.30 -12.84 -8.78
CA ASN A 29 -9.63 -13.32 -8.38
C ASN A 29 -10.58 -12.16 -7.95
N GLY A 30 -10.61 -11.07 -8.74
CA GLY A 30 -11.43 -9.89 -8.43
C GLY A 30 -10.82 -8.90 -7.43
N GLY A 31 -9.50 -8.98 -7.19
CA GLY A 31 -8.77 -8.01 -6.38
C GLY A 31 -8.84 -6.58 -6.93
N ILE A 32 -8.42 -5.60 -6.13
CA ILE A 32 -8.51 -4.17 -6.50
C ILE A 32 -7.75 -3.86 -7.81
N THR A 33 -6.66 -4.58 -8.05
CA THR A 33 -5.83 -4.46 -9.25
C THR A 33 -6.30 -5.32 -10.41
N ALA A 34 -7.38 -6.12 -10.28
CA ALA A 34 -8.03 -6.77 -11.42
C ALA A 34 -8.38 -5.75 -12.51
N ARG A 35 -8.76 -4.53 -12.12
CA ARG A 35 -9.18 -3.45 -13.06
C ARG A 35 -8.47 -2.12 -12.83
N ALA A 36 -8.07 -1.79 -11.61
CA ALA A 36 -7.49 -0.48 -11.32
C ALA A 36 -6.10 -0.30 -11.98
N GLN A 37 -5.95 0.73 -12.80
CA GLN A 37 -4.66 1.06 -13.44
C GLN A 37 -3.69 1.76 -12.48
N ARG A 38 -4.20 2.25 -11.35
CA ARG A 38 -3.45 2.96 -10.34
C ARG A 38 -3.89 2.51 -8.96
N VAL A 39 -3.04 2.74 -7.97
CA VAL A 39 -3.37 2.61 -6.55
C VAL A 39 -2.79 3.80 -5.78
N THR A 40 -3.33 4.11 -4.62
CA THR A 40 -2.86 5.20 -3.78
C THR A 40 -2.16 4.64 -2.54
N LEU A 41 -0.84 4.78 -2.47
CA LEU A 41 -0.02 4.36 -1.33
C LEU A 41 -0.17 5.35 -0.17
N VAL A 42 -1.01 5.00 0.81
CA VAL A 42 -1.43 5.91 1.90
C VAL A 42 -0.61 5.77 3.18
N GLY A 43 0.18 4.71 3.30
CA GLY A 43 0.96 4.45 4.51
C GLY A 43 1.78 3.17 4.44
N LEU A 44 2.46 2.87 5.54
CA LEU A 44 3.34 1.72 5.71
C LEU A 44 2.98 0.98 7.00
N CYS A 45 2.93 -0.35 6.94
CA CYS A 45 2.81 -1.24 8.10
C CYS A 45 4.14 -1.97 8.26
N ASP A 46 4.82 -1.77 9.37
CA ASP A 46 6.03 -2.52 9.70
C ASP A 46 5.69 -3.50 10.83
N PHE A 47 5.69 -4.80 10.52
CA PHE A 47 5.23 -5.83 11.47
C PHE A 47 6.22 -6.10 12.59
N GLU A 48 7.49 -5.77 12.43
CA GLU A 48 8.44 -5.78 13.56
C GLU A 48 8.07 -4.71 14.59
N PHE A 49 7.46 -3.60 14.16
CA PHE A 49 7.01 -2.50 15.01
C PHE A 49 5.49 -2.53 15.28
N GLY A 50 4.92 -3.73 15.38
CA GLY A 50 3.51 -3.92 15.76
C GLY A 50 2.52 -3.89 14.60
N GLY A 51 2.95 -3.58 13.38
CA GLY A 51 2.13 -3.72 12.17
C GLY A 51 0.93 -2.78 12.10
N GLU A 52 0.97 -1.66 12.83
CA GLU A 52 -0.04 -0.61 12.72
C GLU A 52 0.25 0.28 11.48
N PRO A 53 -0.77 0.61 10.68
CA PRO A 53 -0.57 1.46 9.51
C PRO A 53 -0.16 2.88 9.89
N THR A 54 1.01 3.30 9.43
CA THR A 54 1.55 4.64 9.66
C THR A 54 1.47 5.48 8.39
N ARG A 55 0.90 6.68 8.49
CA ARG A 55 0.92 7.67 7.40
C ARG A 55 2.29 8.33 7.33
N LEU A 56 2.97 8.20 6.19
CA LEU A 56 4.26 8.83 5.98
C LEU A 56 4.07 10.22 5.34
N PRO A 57 4.60 11.30 5.93
CA PRO A 57 4.44 12.67 5.41
C PRO A 57 4.81 12.82 3.94
N GLU A 58 5.87 12.12 3.50
CA GLU A 58 6.39 12.13 2.13
C GLU A 58 5.37 11.61 1.10
N TRP A 59 4.41 10.80 1.54
CA TRP A 59 3.38 10.23 0.66
C TRP A 59 2.07 11.00 0.70
N GLN A 60 1.85 11.98 1.58
CA GLN A 60 0.52 12.60 1.76
C GLN A 60 0.14 13.63 0.67
N LEU A 61 0.00 13.20 -0.59
CA LEU A 61 -0.16 14.10 -1.75
C LEU A 61 -1.58 14.13 -2.30
N THR A 62 -2.10 12.97 -2.71
CA THR A 62 -3.40 12.84 -3.38
C THR A 62 -4.34 11.94 -2.59
N PRO A 63 -5.64 12.28 -2.48
CA PRO A 63 -6.60 11.38 -1.84
C PRO A 63 -6.79 10.11 -2.68
N PRO A 64 -7.06 8.95 -2.05
CA PRO A 64 -7.54 7.77 -2.76
C PRO A 64 -8.86 8.02 -3.48
N SER A 65 -9.12 7.25 -4.55
CA SER A 65 -10.37 7.28 -5.30
C SER A 65 -10.76 5.88 -5.78
N GLU A 66 -11.93 5.73 -6.39
CA GLU A 66 -12.35 4.46 -6.99
C GLU A 66 -11.40 3.99 -8.10
N ASP A 67 -10.83 4.93 -8.88
CA ASP A 67 -9.85 4.63 -9.94
C ASP A 67 -8.42 4.40 -9.42
N ALA A 68 -8.16 4.75 -8.17
CA ALA A 68 -6.87 4.64 -7.50
C ALA A 68 -7.06 4.21 -6.03
N PRO A 69 -7.53 2.98 -5.78
CA PRO A 69 -7.88 2.50 -4.45
C PRO A 69 -6.69 2.52 -3.50
N ALA A 70 -6.98 2.64 -2.20
CA ALA A 70 -5.98 2.79 -1.16
C ALA A 70 -5.21 1.48 -0.91
N VAL A 71 -3.89 1.58 -0.79
CA VAL A 71 -2.99 0.50 -0.38
C VAL A 71 -1.99 0.98 0.66
N VAL A 72 -1.47 0.03 1.45
CA VAL A 72 -0.30 0.26 2.32
C VAL A 72 0.85 -0.63 1.89
N ALA A 73 2.07 -0.15 2.08
CA ALA A 73 3.27 -0.99 1.99
C ALA A 73 3.41 -1.78 3.30
N VAL A 74 3.48 -3.09 3.21
CA VAL A 74 3.73 -3.98 4.35
C VAL A 74 5.19 -4.39 4.30
N VAL A 75 5.92 -4.14 5.37
CA VAL A 75 7.32 -4.55 5.56
C VAL A 75 7.34 -5.75 6.49
N LEU A 76 8.00 -6.83 6.05
CA LEU A 76 8.22 -8.05 6.82
C LEU A 76 9.69 -8.47 6.74
N ASP A 77 10.19 -9.04 7.83
CA ASP A 77 11.41 -9.85 7.82
C ASP A 77 11.18 -11.19 7.12
N HIS A 78 12.14 -11.58 6.28
CA HIS A 78 12.28 -12.96 5.82
C HIS A 78 13.32 -13.71 6.66
N PHE A 79 13.20 -15.05 6.64
CA PHE A 79 14.25 -15.94 7.15
C PHE A 79 15.58 -15.59 6.49
N GLY A 80 16.55 -15.09 7.28
CA GLY A 80 17.84 -14.62 6.80
C GLY A 80 18.13 -13.14 7.06
N GLY A 81 17.18 -12.38 7.64
CA GLY A 81 17.36 -10.97 8.00
C GLY A 81 17.23 -10.00 6.82
N GLU A 82 16.80 -10.49 5.66
CA GLU A 82 16.43 -9.64 4.53
C GLU A 82 14.99 -9.15 4.71
N ARG A 83 14.81 -7.83 4.67
CA ARG A 83 13.49 -7.20 4.78
C ARG A 83 12.89 -7.08 3.39
N ASN A 84 11.63 -7.48 3.23
CA ASN A 84 10.88 -7.30 1.99
C ASN A 84 9.64 -6.45 2.21
N ALA A 85 9.17 -5.82 1.13
CA ALA A 85 7.88 -5.15 1.10
C ALA A 85 6.95 -5.66 0.00
N PHE A 86 5.66 -5.50 0.25
CA PHE A 86 4.60 -5.67 -0.73
C PHE A 86 3.44 -4.74 -0.42
N LEU A 87 2.54 -4.54 -1.37
CA LEU A 87 1.37 -3.68 -1.23
C LEU A 87 0.15 -4.53 -0.87
N VAL A 88 -0.71 -4.03 0.00
CA VAL A 88 -2.01 -4.64 0.31
C VAL A 88 -3.11 -3.59 0.26
N PRO A 89 -4.33 -3.94 -0.19
CA PRO A 89 -5.51 -3.11 0.01
C PRO A 89 -5.68 -2.73 1.48
N VAL A 90 -6.10 -1.49 1.73
CA VAL A 90 -6.40 -1.01 3.08
C VAL A 90 -7.76 -0.33 3.09
N GLU A 91 -8.50 -0.50 4.18
CA GLU A 91 -9.73 0.22 4.42
C GLU A 91 -9.47 1.53 5.16
N ILE A 92 -10.24 2.57 4.83
CA ILE A 92 -10.21 3.86 5.51
C ILE A 92 -11.58 4.07 6.17
N ARG A 93 -11.62 4.16 7.49
CA ARG A 93 -12.83 4.49 8.28
C ARG A 93 -12.56 5.71 9.13
N ASP A 94 -13.47 6.67 9.13
CA ASP A 94 -13.34 7.92 9.90
C ASP A 94 -12.00 8.66 9.70
N ASN A 95 -11.51 8.65 8.45
CA ASN A 95 -10.18 9.15 8.07
C ASN A 95 -9.01 8.43 8.77
N GLU A 96 -9.16 7.19 9.21
CA GLU A 96 -8.11 6.36 9.81
C GLU A 96 -7.88 5.08 9.02
N LEU A 97 -6.60 4.71 8.89
CA LEU A 97 -6.17 3.49 8.20
C LEU A 97 -6.49 2.29 9.09
N GLN A 98 -7.25 1.35 8.57
CA GLN A 98 -7.52 0.08 9.27
C GLN A 98 -6.36 -0.89 9.05
N ARG A 99 -6.08 -1.73 10.04
CA ARG A 99 -5.04 -2.74 9.92
C ARG A 99 -5.40 -3.74 8.80
N PRO A 100 -4.49 -4.02 7.85
CA PRO A 100 -4.80 -4.91 6.73
C PRO A 100 -4.92 -6.38 7.18
N HIS A 101 -5.88 -7.12 6.59
CA HIS A 101 -6.12 -8.53 6.85
C HIS A 101 -5.20 -9.45 6.01
N LEU A 102 -3.92 -9.52 6.38
CA LEU A 102 -2.88 -10.19 5.56
C LEU A 102 -3.13 -11.68 5.27
N TYR A 103 -3.82 -12.39 6.16
CA TYR A 103 -4.02 -13.85 6.06
C TYR A 103 -4.94 -14.28 4.92
N ARG A 104 -5.58 -13.34 4.21
CA ARG A 104 -6.47 -13.62 3.06
C ARG A 104 -5.94 -13.06 1.74
N LEU A 105 -4.74 -12.48 1.75
CA LEU A 105 -4.23 -11.71 0.64
C LEU A 105 -2.94 -12.34 0.14
N SER A 106 -2.98 -12.80 -1.11
CA SER A 106 -1.81 -13.34 -1.80
C SER A 106 -1.47 -12.52 -3.03
N HIS A 107 -0.27 -12.74 -3.56
CA HIS A 107 0.18 -12.06 -4.76
C HIS A 107 -0.47 -12.68 -6.00
N GLY A 108 -1.24 -11.89 -6.74
CA GLY A 108 -1.91 -12.30 -7.98
C GLY A 108 -1.12 -12.00 -9.25
N GLY A 109 0.19 -11.73 -9.17
CA GLY A 109 1.04 -11.44 -10.34
C GLY A 109 1.14 -9.96 -10.74
N ASN A 110 0.37 -9.06 -10.11
CA ASN A 110 0.43 -7.63 -10.39
C ASN A 110 1.46 -6.90 -9.54
N PHE A 111 2.12 -5.90 -10.13
CA PHE A 111 3.08 -5.04 -9.46
C PHE A 111 2.59 -3.58 -9.48
N ALA A 112 3.10 -2.75 -8.58
CA ALA A 112 2.89 -1.31 -8.69
C ALA A 112 4.14 -0.52 -8.28
N GLY A 113 4.34 0.62 -8.94
CA GLY A 113 5.46 1.51 -8.67
C GLY A 113 5.27 2.89 -9.29
N VAL A 114 6.26 3.76 -9.10
CA VAL A 114 6.26 5.13 -9.64
C VAL A 114 7.68 5.64 -9.74
N SER A 115 7.98 6.48 -10.74
CA SER A 115 9.29 7.14 -10.88
C SER A 115 9.54 8.27 -9.87
N ASP A 116 8.63 8.47 -8.92
CA ASP A 116 8.76 9.49 -7.88
C ASP A 116 9.79 9.06 -6.84
N SER A 117 10.85 9.86 -6.69
CA SER A 117 11.94 9.58 -5.74
C SER A 117 11.48 9.35 -4.29
N ARG A 118 10.30 9.88 -3.90
CA ARG A 118 9.70 9.69 -2.57
C ARG A 118 9.29 8.25 -2.31
N PHE A 119 9.03 7.46 -3.34
CA PHE A 119 8.72 6.04 -3.20
C PHE A 119 9.96 5.26 -2.73
N GLY A 120 10.98 5.16 -3.58
CA GLY A 120 12.18 4.40 -3.29
C GLY A 120 13.00 4.96 -2.12
N SER A 121 13.10 6.29 -1.98
CA SER A 121 13.88 6.90 -0.88
C SER A 121 13.26 6.68 0.49
N THR A 122 11.93 6.63 0.57
CA THR A 122 11.22 6.34 1.82
C THR A 122 11.37 4.86 2.16
N LEU A 123 11.14 3.96 1.20
CA LEU A 123 11.28 2.52 1.39
C LEU A 123 12.72 2.09 1.74
N TYR A 124 13.74 2.78 1.23
CA TYR A 124 15.14 2.53 1.58
C TYR A 124 15.40 2.55 3.10
N ARG A 125 14.70 3.43 3.83
CA ARG A 125 14.85 3.53 5.30
C ARG A 125 14.36 2.28 6.02
N TYR A 126 13.42 1.55 5.42
CA TYR A 126 12.83 0.35 5.99
C TYR A 126 13.45 -0.93 5.43
N LEU A 127 13.89 -0.91 4.17
CA LEU A 127 14.33 -2.11 3.46
C LEU A 127 15.86 -2.22 3.32
N GLY A 128 16.60 -1.12 3.46
CA GLY A 128 18.03 -1.08 3.15
C GLY A 128 18.36 -1.07 1.65
N TYR A 129 17.34 -1.13 0.77
CA TYR A 129 17.46 -1.00 -0.69
C TYR A 129 16.28 -0.20 -1.28
N ARG A 130 16.42 0.23 -2.54
CA ARG A 130 15.40 1.03 -3.24
C ARG A 130 14.64 0.16 -4.23
N PRO A 131 13.41 -0.29 -3.93
CA PRO A 131 12.59 -0.97 -4.92
C PRO A 131 12.04 0.02 -5.94
N ASP A 132 12.04 -0.37 -7.23
CA ASP A 132 11.36 0.37 -8.30
C ASP A 132 9.85 0.05 -8.34
N VAL A 133 9.51 -1.20 -7.99
CA VAL A 133 8.14 -1.71 -7.93
C VAL A 133 7.98 -2.63 -6.72
N LEU A 134 6.75 -2.76 -6.23
CA LEU A 134 6.37 -3.73 -5.23
C LEU A 134 5.30 -4.68 -5.79
N ARG A 135 5.32 -5.93 -5.32
CA ARG A 135 4.22 -6.88 -5.55
C ARG A 135 2.96 -6.34 -4.91
N VAL A 136 1.82 -6.50 -5.58
CA VAL A 136 0.50 -6.26 -4.99
C VAL A 136 -0.09 -7.59 -4.53
N HIS A 137 -0.45 -7.64 -3.26
CA HIS A 137 -1.10 -8.75 -2.60
C HIS A 137 -2.57 -8.37 -2.38
N ASP A 138 -3.38 -8.56 -3.41
CA ASP A 138 -4.81 -8.30 -3.42
C ASP A 138 -5.63 -9.48 -3.93
N ARG A 139 -5.00 -10.64 -4.14
CA ARG A 139 -5.69 -11.87 -4.48
C ARG A 139 -6.43 -12.41 -3.26
N THR A 140 -7.73 -12.58 -3.39
CA THR A 140 -8.58 -13.22 -2.38
C THR A 140 -8.79 -14.69 -2.74
N GLU A 141 -8.50 -15.59 -1.81
CA GLU A 141 -8.76 -17.04 -1.92
C GLU A 141 -9.85 -17.51 -0.97
#